data_AF-A0A7Y6NIA0-F1
#
_entry.id   AF-A0A7Y6NIA0-F1
#
_cell.length_a   1.000
_cell.length_b   1.000
_cell.length_c   1.000
_cell.angle_alpha   90.00
_cell.angle_beta   90.00
_cell.angle_gamma   90.00
#
_symmetry.space_group_name_H-M   'P 1'
#
loop_
_entity.id
_entity.type
_entity.pdbx_description
1 polymer ?
#
loop_
_entity_poly.entity_id
_entity_poly.type
_entity_poly.pdbx_seq_one_letter_code
_entity_poly.pdbx_strand_id
1 'polypeptide(L)'
;MIIRTLLDEQKSKANKLSDGEAIILLDDILKRQGREEMENLFNNDMRHIKDRIINGSFDLSGCKNINTDLANEIIALTQKGALLNTLNVNNTVSQPKKKRI
;
A
#
# COMPACT_ATOMS: atom_id res chain seq x y z
N MET A 1 5.71 -24.19 -21.48
CA MET A 1 6.08 -24.31 -20.06
C MET A 1 5.97 -22.92 -19.45
N ILE A 2 4.86 -22.61 -18.77
CA ILE A 2 4.66 -21.28 -18.19
C ILE A 2 5.49 -21.24 -16.92
N ILE A 3 6.54 -20.43 -16.90
CA ILE A 3 7.27 -20.09 -15.68
C ILE A 3 6.29 -19.27 -14.84
N ARG A 4 5.58 -19.92 -13.92
CA ARG A 4 4.85 -19.21 -12.86
C ARG A 4 5.92 -18.54 -12.02
N THR A 5 6.01 -17.22 -12.11
CA THR A 5 6.96 -16.48 -11.30
C THR A 5 6.53 -16.59 -9.84
N LEU A 6 7.46 -16.58 -8.88
CA LEU A 6 7.15 -16.49 -7.44
C LEU A 6 6.10 -15.39 -7.18
N LEU A 7 6.16 -14.30 -7.93
CA LEU A 7 5.18 -13.21 -7.95
C LEU A 7 3.76 -13.67 -8.27
N ASP A 8 3.54 -14.55 -9.25
CA ASP A 8 2.19 -15.01 -9.62
C ASP A 8 1.56 -15.89 -8.53
N GLU A 9 2.36 -16.71 -7.84
CA GLU A 9 1.90 -17.50 -6.70
C GLU A 9 1.68 -16.63 -5.45
N GLN A 10 2.49 -15.57 -5.28
CA GLN A 10 2.40 -14.61 -4.19
C GLN A 10 1.21 -13.64 -4.37
N LYS A 11 0.88 -13.22 -5.60
CA LYS A 11 -0.26 -12.35 -5.92
C LYS A 11 -1.60 -12.95 -5.49
N SER A 12 -1.78 -14.26 -5.70
CA SER A 12 -2.96 -15.01 -5.25
C SER A 12 -3.12 -14.99 -3.72
N LYS A 13 -2.01 -14.89 -2.98
CA LYS A 13 -1.97 -14.87 -1.52
C LYS A 13 -1.92 -13.46 -0.92
N ALA A 14 -1.45 -12.47 -1.67
CA ALA A 14 -1.26 -11.09 -1.22
C ALA A 14 -2.54 -10.52 -0.59
N ASN A 15 -3.69 -10.72 -1.24
CA ASN A 15 -5.01 -10.27 -0.75
C ASN A 15 -5.49 -10.93 0.56
N LYS A 16 -4.77 -11.94 1.08
CA LYS A 16 -5.11 -12.68 2.30
C LYS A 16 -4.09 -12.49 3.42
N LEU A 17 -3.04 -11.70 3.19
CA LEU A 17 -1.98 -11.51 4.17
C LEU A 17 -2.48 -10.68 5.36
N SER A 18 -2.03 -11.09 6.55
CA SER A 18 -2.03 -10.22 7.73
C SER A 18 -1.06 -9.05 7.53
N ASP A 19 -1.17 -8.04 8.40
CA ASP A 19 -0.33 -6.84 8.32
C ASP A 19 1.15 -7.18 8.45
N GLY A 20 1.49 -8.08 9.39
CA GLY A 20 2.86 -8.52 9.57
C GLY A 20 3.42 -9.31 8.39
N GLU A 21 2.65 -10.24 7.84
CA GLU A 21 3.04 -11.03 6.67
C GLU A 21 3.23 -10.15 5.43
N ALA A 22 2.41 -9.11 5.27
CA ALA A 22 2.56 -8.16 4.19
C ALA A 22 3.90 -7.42 4.26
N ILE A 23 4.30 -6.93 5.44
CA ILE A 23 5.60 -6.25 5.57
C ILE A 23 6.77 -7.21 5.33
N ILE A 24 6.70 -8.43 5.85
CA ILE A 24 7.75 -9.45 5.61
C ILE A 24 7.90 -9.71 4.11
N LEU A 25 6.78 -9.87 3.39
CA LEU A 25 6.82 -10.06 1.95
C LEU A 25 7.40 -8.85 1.22
N LEU A 26 6.99 -7.63 1.59
CA LEU A 26 7.51 -6.41 0.96
C LEU A 26 9.01 -6.23 1.23
N ASP A 27 9.49 -6.58 2.41
CA ASP A 27 10.93 -6.57 2.75
C ASP A 27 11.71 -7.58 1.91
N ASP A 28 11.16 -8.78 1.72
CA ASP A 28 11.76 -9.81 0.87
C ASP A 28 11.81 -9.40 -0.61
N ILE A 29 10.74 -8.79 -1.13
CA ILE A 29 10.71 -8.28 -2.51
C ILE A 29 11.68 -7.12 -2.67
N LEU A 30 11.72 -6.19 -1.71
CA LEU A 30 12.65 -5.06 -1.71
C LEU A 30 14.11 -5.54 -1.80
N LYS A 31 14.48 -6.57 -1.04
CA LYS A 31 15.83 -7.14 -1.03
C LYS A 31 16.19 -7.91 -2.30
N ARG A 32 15.23 -8.62 -2.90
CA ARG A 32 15.49 -9.56 -4.01
C ARG A 32 15.26 -8.98 -5.39
N GLN A 33 14.25 -8.14 -5.53
CA GLN A 33 13.74 -7.64 -6.82
C GLN A 33 13.79 -6.11 -6.90
N GLY A 34 13.96 -5.43 -5.76
CA GLY A 34 14.13 -3.99 -5.70
C GLY A 34 12.85 -3.24 -5.37
N ARG A 35 12.99 -1.92 -5.26
CA ARG A 35 11.94 -1.02 -4.77
C ARG A 35 10.74 -0.93 -5.72
N GLU A 36 10.98 -0.86 -7.03
CA GLU A 36 9.92 -0.74 -8.04
C GLU A 36 8.95 -1.93 -7.99
N GLU A 37 9.47 -3.16 -7.89
CA GLU A 37 8.64 -4.37 -7.79
C GLU A 37 7.87 -4.45 -6.47
N MET A 38 8.50 -4.00 -5.36
CA MET A 38 7.84 -3.92 -4.05
C MET A 38 6.66 -2.94 -4.11
N GLU A 39 6.86 -1.75 -4.67
CA GLU A 39 5.82 -0.72 -4.82
C GLU A 39 4.71 -1.18 -5.78
N ASN A 40 5.05 -1.86 -6.87
CA ASN A 40 4.08 -2.42 -7.80
C ASN A 40 3.19 -3.47 -7.11
N LEU A 41 3.77 -4.38 -6.33
CA LEU A 41 3.02 -5.37 -5.57
C LEU A 41 2.10 -4.69 -4.53
N PHE A 42 2.66 -3.76 -3.74
CA PHE A 42 1.90 -3.07 -2.70
C PHE A 42 0.71 -2.28 -3.28
N ASN A 43 0.95 -1.55 -4.37
CA ASN A 43 -0.06 -0.66 -4.94
C ASN A 43 -1.18 -1.41 -5.67
N ASN A 44 -0.86 -2.50 -6.36
CA ASN A 44 -1.81 -3.21 -7.21
C ASN A 44 -2.49 -4.38 -6.48
N ASP A 45 -1.76 -5.08 -5.62
CA ASP A 45 -2.15 -6.39 -5.10
C ASP A 45 -2.40 -6.43 -3.58
N MET A 46 -2.09 -5.35 -2.84
CA MET A 46 -2.30 -5.25 -1.38
C MET A 46 -3.27 -4.12 -0.99
N ARG A 47 -4.38 -4.00 -1.71
CA ARG A 47 -5.39 -2.95 -1.45
C ARG A 47 -5.96 -3.00 -0.03
N HIS A 48 -6.20 -4.19 0.50
CA HIS A 48 -6.70 -4.36 1.87
C HIS A 48 -5.70 -3.83 2.92
N ILE A 49 -4.39 -3.97 2.71
CA ILE A 49 -3.37 -3.40 3.60
C ILE A 49 -3.42 -1.87 3.54
N LYS A 50 -3.49 -1.31 2.33
CA LYS A 50 -3.62 0.14 2.14
C LYS A 50 -4.84 0.69 2.85
N ASP A 51 -5.99 0.02 2.71
CA ASP A 51 -7.23 0.43 3.38
C ASP A 51 -7.11 0.37 4.90
N ARG A 52 -6.46 -0.67 5.46
CA ARG A 52 -6.19 -0.75 6.90
C ARG A 52 -5.28 0.37 7.39
N ILE A 53 -4.24 0.72 6.62
CA ILE A 53 -3.33 1.83 6.95
C ILE A 53 -4.08 3.17 6.95
N ILE A 54 -4.91 3.41 5.92
CA ILE A 54 -5.66 4.66 5.78
C ILE A 54 -6.70 4.80 6.90
N ASN A 55 -7.40 3.71 7.23
CA ASN A 55 -8.46 3.72 8.24
C ASN A 55 -7.93 3.57 9.68
N GLY A 56 -6.61 3.48 9.86
CA GLY A 56 -5.97 3.35 11.17
C GLY A 56 -6.19 2.00 11.86
N SER A 57 -6.59 0.96 11.12
CA SER A 57 -6.76 -0.40 11.62
C SER A 57 -5.58 -1.34 11.32
N PHE A 58 -4.51 -0.81 10.71
CA PHE A 58 -3.26 -1.53 10.50
C PHE A 58 -2.52 -1.72 11.82
N ASP A 59 -2.20 -2.96 12.16
CA ASP A 59 -1.58 -3.30 13.44
C ASP A 59 -0.45 -4.33 13.29
N LEU A 60 0.71 -3.99 13.86
CA LEU A 60 1.89 -4.86 13.93
C LEU A 60 2.15 -5.38 15.34
N SER A 61 1.22 -5.17 16.27
CA SER A 61 1.33 -5.66 17.64
C SER A 61 1.49 -7.18 17.66
N GLY A 62 2.43 -7.67 18.47
CA GLY A 62 2.75 -9.09 18.58
C GLY A 62 3.49 -9.70 17.39
N CYS A 63 3.74 -8.94 16.32
CA CYS A 63 4.52 -9.43 15.20
C CYS A 63 6.03 -9.48 15.52
N LYS A 64 6.72 -10.52 15.05
CA LYS A 64 8.16 -10.72 15.25
C LYS A 64 8.88 -10.75 13.90
N ASN A 65 10.17 -10.38 13.90
CA ASN A 65 11.04 -10.41 12.70
C ASN A 65 10.54 -9.54 11.55
N ILE A 66 9.94 -8.39 11.87
CA ILE A 66 9.46 -7.42 10.88
C ILE A 66 10.48 -6.30 10.73
N ASN A 67 10.69 -5.87 9.49
CA ASN A 67 11.38 -4.62 9.21
C ASN A 67 10.48 -3.43 9.59
N THR A 68 10.65 -2.92 10.80
CA THR A 68 9.85 -1.80 11.34
C THR A 68 10.09 -0.49 10.60
N ASP A 69 11.30 -0.28 10.08
CA ASP A 69 11.62 0.94 9.34
C ASP A 69 10.86 0.96 8.01
N LEU A 70 10.84 -0.17 7.30
CA LEU A 70 10.05 -0.34 6.09
C LEU A 70 8.55 -0.18 6.37
N ALA A 71 8.05 -0.76 7.47
CA ALA A 71 6.65 -0.59 7.86
C ALA A 71 6.29 0.88 8.09
N ASN A 72 7.12 1.61 8.84
CA ASN A 72 6.92 3.03 9.11
C ASN A 72 6.95 3.87 7.83
N GLU A 73 7.86 3.56 6.91
CA GLU A 73 7.95 4.21 5.60
C GLU A 73 6.64 4.00 4.79
N ILE A 74 6.18 2.75 4.68
CA ILE A 74 4.96 2.40 3.93
C ILE A 74 3.72 3.09 4.54
N ILE A 75 3.60 3.08 5.87
CA ILE A 75 2.49 3.75 6.58
C ILE A 75 2.50 5.24 6.25
N ALA A 76 3.64 5.90 6.43
CA ALA A 76 3.77 7.34 6.21
C ALA A 76 3.47 7.75 4.76
N LEU A 77 4.00 7.01 3.79
CA LEU A 77 3.75 7.29 2.36
C LEU A 77 2.29 7.07 1.98
N THR A 78 1.66 6.01 2.49
CA THR A 78 0.25 5.71 2.21
C THR A 78 -0.67 6.78 2.81
N GLN A 79 -0.44 7.16 4.06
CA GLN A 79 -1.22 8.20 4.74
C GLN A 79 -1.02 9.57 4.07
N LYS A 80 0.22 9.93 3.70
CA LYS A 80 0.51 11.15 2.94
C LYS A 80 -0.25 11.17 1.62
N GLY A 81 -0.22 10.08 0.86
CA GLY A 81 -0.94 9.95 -0.41
C GLY A 81 -2.46 10.12 -0.25
N ALA A 82 -3.04 9.49 0.76
CA ALA A 82 -4.47 9.63 1.07
C ALA A 82 -4.83 11.07 1.42
N LEU A 83 -4.05 11.75 2.26
CA LEU A 83 -4.27 13.15 2.64
C LEU A 83 -4.21 14.08 1.42
N LEU A 84 -3.20 13.93 0.56
CA LEU A 84 -3.08 14.74 -0.66
C LEU A 84 -4.28 14.54 -1.60
N ASN A 85 -4.76 13.30 -1.74
CA ASN A 85 -5.95 13.02 -2.53
C ASN A 85 -7.20 13.70 -1.96
N THR A 86 -7.41 13.63 -0.63
CA THR A 86 -8.53 14.32 0.04
C THR A 86 -8.47 15.83 -0.15
N LEU A 87 -7.28 16.43 0.01
CA LEU A 87 -7.09 17.88 -0.19
C LEU A 87 -7.36 18.30 -1.64
N ASN A 88 -6.94 17.49 -2.61
CA ASN A 88 -7.17 17.78 -4.02
C ASN A 88 -8.66 17.69 -4.39
N VAL A 89 -9.38 16.69 -3.86
CA VAL A 89 -10.84 16.57 -4.03
C VAL A 89 -11.54 17.81 -3.49
N ASN A 90 -11.20 18.26 -2.28
CA ASN A 90 -11.84 19.43 -1.68
C ASN A 90 -11.58 20.73 -2.46
N ASN A 91 -10.43 20.87 -3.12
CA ASN A 91 -10.13 22.03 -3.97
C ASN A 91 -10.97 22.08 -5.27
N THR A 92 -11.44 20.93 -5.77
CA THR A 92 -12.23 20.86 -7.01
C THR A 92 -13.73 21.14 -6.82
N VAL A 93 -14.24 21.07 -5.59
CA VAL A 93 -15.67 21.32 -5.26
C VAL A 93 -15.99 22.82 -5.16
N SER A 94 -14.97 23.68 -5.12
CA SER A 94 -15.11 25.12 -4.84
C SER A 94 -15.12 26.07 -6.06
N GLN A 95 -15.35 25.59 -7.30
CA GLN A 95 -15.65 26.50 -8.41
C GLN A 95 -17.16 26.69 -8.58
N PRO A 96 -17.77 27.78 -8.05
CA PRO A 96 -19.13 28.12 -8.41
C PRO A 96 -19.16 28.36 -9.92
N LYS A 97 -19.97 27.57 -10.63
CA LYS A 97 -20.30 27.83 -12.03
C LYS A 97 -20.80 29.27 -12.13
N LYS A 98 -19.96 30.19 -12.63
CA LYS A 98 -20.39 31.54 -12.99
C LYS A 98 -21.52 31.38 -14.01
N LYS A 99 -22.76 31.55 -13.55
CA LYS A 99 -23.93 31.67 -14.40
C LYS A 99 -23.71 32.96 -15.19
N ARG A 100 -23.33 32.83 -16.47
CA ARG A 100 -23.36 33.95 -17.41
C ARG A 100 -24.83 34.33 -17.58
N ILE A 101 -25.19 35.51 -17.10
CA ILE A 101 -26.44 36.22 -17.41
C ILE A 101 -26.14 37.11 -18.61
#